data_AF-A0AAW0R396-F1
#
_entry.id   AF-A0AAW0R396-F1
#
_cell.length_a   1.000
_cell.length_b   1.000
_cell.length_c   1.000
_cell.angle_alpha   90.00
_cell.angle_beta   90.00
_cell.angle_gamma   90.00
#
_symmetry.space_group_name_H-M   'P 1'
#
loop_
_entity.id
_entity.type
_entity.pdbx_description
1 polymer ?
#
loop_
_entity_poly.entity_id
_entity_poly.type
_entity_poly.pdbx_seq_one_letter_code
_entity_poly.pdbx_strand_id
1 'polypeptide(L)'
;MKSVVVDETAKQIEERLGINWTPAQKQAYLDSIKIVYLKRLETPYPIHDFYTAGTKRAQDEWDAYWEGKPLKDPRYNKGQRRKTKTIDFSQLQYIIEQDESVQFRDADTKELVMIVIRDFFPDAAMREAFTKVCLEVVERRRDDRREDPGQLCHFGYTCGSRHQPGLRLATCNKRLNTPARIEYERQLNYKAQGMAGLGWNMLKSRLPDEIIQDYEDAIANSEAPRMDMQREQKDFSFPFHGKSVMFKGLDLPPPSGLCSINYSRFTHKENNGNRFFIACTTEAPADPTKGGNFYNASYGIMLKAATNTVTSWLPSDYHGTTLYEMVEGPEKRAGYEIRPDGGINTGFSFEVSKMIRNAVKQGLKRKDAPPTSCSSSSTSSAVEEEIRVRQPPPKRPRVARRSRFARTADDSDGGCSKGADSDSDYIP
;
A
#
# COMPACT_ATOMS: atom_id res chain seq x y z
N MET A 1 31.00 15.06 -15.66
CA MET A 1 30.55 15.17 -17.07
C MET A 1 29.26 15.98 -17.10
N LYS A 2 28.95 16.72 -18.17
CA LYS A 2 27.58 17.20 -18.40
C LYS A 2 26.81 16.07 -19.09
N SER A 3 25.70 15.62 -18.51
CA SER A 3 24.81 14.67 -19.19
C SER A 3 24.16 15.36 -20.38
N VAL A 4 24.34 14.79 -21.57
CA VAL A 4 23.56 15.22 -22.74
C VAL A 4 22.16 14.64 -22.57
N VAL A 5 21.23 15.46 -22.08
CA VAL A 5 19.81 15.09 -22.02
C VAL A 5 19.27 15.11 -23.45
N VAL A 6 19.33 13.95 -24.10
CA VAL A 6 18.65 13.71 -25.37
C VAL A 6 17.15 13.82 -25.12
N ASP A 7 16.43 14.57 -25.97
CA ASP A 7 14.97 14.64 -25.90
C ASP A 7 14.36 13.36 -26.47
N GLU A 8 14.17 12.37 -25.59
CA GLU A 8 13.50 11.10 -25.91
C GLU A 8 12.01 11.31 -26.16
N THR A 9 11.51 10.78 -27.27
CA THR A 9 10.07 10.71 -27.52
C THR A 9 9.38 9.69 -26.60
N ALA A 10 8.07 9.84 -26.38
CA ALA A 10 7.29 8.88 -25.59
C ALA A 10 7.46 7.43 -26.07
N LYS A 11 7.57 7.21 -27.39
CA LYS A 11 7.81 5.89 -27.99
C LYS A 11 9.17 5.29 -27.61
N GLN A 12 10.24 6.09 -27.63
CA GLN A 12 11.57 5.64 -27.19
C GLN A 12 11.59 5.33 -25.68
N ILE A 13 10.82 6.09 -24.90
CA ILE A 13 10.63 5.85 -23.47
C ILE A 13 9.87 4.53 -23.25
N GLU A 14 8.75 4.29 -23.94
CA GLU A 14 7.99 3.02 -23.89
C GLU A 14 8.85 1.81 -24.30
N GLU A 15 9.72 1.97 -25.31
CA GLU A 15 10.66 0.96 -25.77
C GLU A 15 11.72 0.63 -24.70
N ARG A 16 12.41 1.62 -24.12
CA ARG A 16 13.37 1.39 -23.01
C ARG A 16 12.69 0.81 -21.77
N LEU A 17 11.47 1.25 -21.45
CA LEU A 17 10.70 0.73 -20.34
C LEU A 17 10.15 -0.68 -20.59
N GLY A 18 10.29 -1.22 -21.81
CA GLY A 18 9.77 -2.54 -22.16
C GLY A 18 8.25 -2.63 -22.02
N ILE A 19 7.53 -1.52 -22.26
CA ILE A 19 6.07 -1.51 -22.27
C ILE A 19 5.56 -2.22 -23.52
N ASN A 20 6.19 -1.92 -24.67
CA ASN A 20 5.87 -2.47 -25.98
C ASN A 20 6.59 -3.81 -26.26
N TRP A 21 6.84 -4.64 -25.23
CA TRP A 21 7.40 -5.98 -25.41
C TRP A 21 6.40 -6.90 -26.13
N THR A 22 6.91 -7.66 -27.10
CA THR A 22 6.17 -8.75 -27.73
C THR A 22 5.92 -9.91 -26.76
N PRO A 23 4.92 -10.78 -27.01
CA PRO A 23 4.71 -12.00 -26.22
C PRO A 23 5.95 -12.88 -26.12
N ALA A 24 6.79 -12.93 -27.17
CA ALA A 24 8.05 -13.68 -27.15
C ALA A 24 9.10 -13.07 -26.21
N GLN A 25 9.22 -11.74 -26.16
CA GLN A 25 10.11 -11.05 -25.20
C GLN A 25 9.61 -11.23 -23.75
N LYS A 26 8.29 -11.13 -23.54
CA LYS A 26 7.66 -11.40 -22.25
C LYS A 26 7.91 -12.84 -21.79
N GLN A 27 7.72 -13.83 -22.66
CA GLN A 27 7.96 -15.23 -22.32
C GLN A 27 9.43 -15.49 -22.02
N ALA A 28 10.37 -15.03 -22.87
CA ALA A 28 11.81 -15.19 -22.63
C ALA A 28 12.27 -14.51 -21.33
N TYR A 29 11.65 -13.39 -20.94
CA TYR A 29 11.88 -12.77 -19.64
C TYR A 29 11.34 -13.64 -18.48
N LEU A 30 10.12 -14.15 -18.57
CA LEU A 30 9.54 -15.04 -17.56
C LEU A 30 10.31 -16.37 -17.41
N ASP A 31 10.79 -16.93 -18.52
CA ASP A 31 11.62 -18.15 -18.54
C ASP A 31 13.00 -17.93 -17.90
N SER A 32 13.49 -16.69 -17.85
CA SER A 32 14.74 -16.34 -17.14
C SER A 32 14.57 -16.25 -15.61
N ILE A 33 13.33 -16.18 -15.12
CA ILE A 33 13.03 -16.12 -13.68
C ILE A 33 12.95 -17.54 -13.12
N LYS A 34 13.86 -17.86 -12.18
CA LYS A 34 13.91 -19.11 -11.41
C LYS A 34 12.53 -19.55 -10.93
N ILE A 35 12.13 -20.78 -11.22
CA ILE A 35 10.90 -21.39 -10.73
C ILE A 35 11.24 -22.32 -9.55
N VAL A 36 10.51 -22.19 -8.44
CA VAL A 36 10.57 -23.08 -7.27
C VAL A 36 9.19 -23.68 -7.04
N TYR A 37 9.14 -25.00 -6.81
CA TYR A 37 7.92 -25.71 -6.43
C TYR A 37 7.92 -25.97 -4.93
N LEU A 38 6.93 -25.44 -4.20
CA LEU A 38 6.82 -25.59 -2.74
C LEU A 38 5.49 -26.24 -2.35
N LYS A 39 5.52 -27.12 -1.35
CA LYS A 39 4.29 -27.70 -0.78
C LYS A 39 3.69 -26.71 0.20
N ARG A 40 2.39 -26.46 0.06
CA ARG A 40 1.61 -25.73 1.05
C ARG A 40 1.80 -26.32 2.45
N LEU A 41 2.02 -25.47 3.45
CA LEU A 41 2.11 -25.89 4.85
C LEU A 41 0.73 -26.26 5.39
N GLU A 42 0.67 -27.34 6.17
CA GLU A 42 -0.54 -27.76 6.91
C GLU A 42 -0.96 -26.71 7.94
N THR A 43 0.00 -26.17 8.69
CA THR A 43 -0.17 -25.01 9.57
C THR A 43 0.64 -23.83 9.01
N PRO A 44 0.04 -22.65 8.77
CA PRO A 44 0.77 -21.51 8.21
C PRO A 44 1.88 -21.03 9.15
N TYR A 45 3.04 -20.69 8.58
CA TYR A 45 4.18 -20.16 9.32
C TYR A 45 4.78 -18.90 8.65
N PRO A 46 4.88 -17.74 9.33
CA PRO A 46 4.45 -17.44 10.70
C PRO A 46 2.96 -17.68 10.96
N ILE A 47 2.60 -18.00 12.21
CA ILE A 47 1.23 -18.40 12.55
C ILE A 47 0.22 -17.26 12.44
N HIS A 48 -1.04 -17.61 12.13
CA HIS A 48 -2.14 -16.67 11.97
C HIS A 48 -2.44 -15.87 13.25
N ASP A 49 -2.93 -14.63 13.09
CA ASP A 49 -3.38 -13.73 14.16
C ASP A 49 -2.30 -13.20 15.14
N PHE A 50 -1.01 -13.41 14.85
CA PHE A 50 0.10 -12.78 15.56
C PHE A 50 0.82 -11.75 14.70
N TYR A 51 1.34 -10.70 15.34
CA TYR A 51 2.36 -9.86 14.72
C TYR A 51 3.71 -10.58 14.74
N THR A 52 4.43 -10.56 13.62
CA THR A 52 5.73 -11.22 13.47
C THR A 52 6.84 -10.18 13.56
N ALA A 53 7.79 -10.36 14.48
CA ALA A 53 9.00 -9.56 14.59
C ALA A 53 10.20 -10.27 13.96
N GLY A 54 11.05 -9.55 13.23
CA GLY A 54 12.26 -10.11 12.62
C GLY A 54 13.37 -10.43 13.65
N THR A 55 13.38 -9.71 14.78
CA THR A 55 14.35 -9.86 15.87
C THR A 55 13.63 -9.91 17.23
N LYS A 56 14.29 -10.51 18.24
CA LYS A 56 13.78 -10.46 19.62
C LYS A 56 13.68 -9.03 20.17
N ARG A 57 14.61 -8.17 19.74
CA ARG A 57 14.60 -6.74 20.01
C ARG A 57 13.32 -6.07 19.48
N ALA A 58 12.97 -6.27 18.21
CA ALA A 58 11.73 -5.74 17.65
C ALA A 58 10.51 -6.23 18.43
N GLN A 59 10.49 -7.50 18.87
CA GLN A 59 9.41 -7.99 19.74
C GLN A 59 9.31 -7.17 21.03
N ASP A 60 10.42 -7.02 21.78
CA ASP A 60 10.41 -6.32 23.07
C ASP A 60 10.05 -4.84 22.93
N GLU A 61 10.53 -4.18 21.87
CA GLU A 61 10.19 -2.79 21.55
C GLU A 61 8.69 -2.61 21.26
N TRP A 62 8.07 -3.54 20.53
CA TRP A 62 6.65 -3.49 20.17
C TRP A 62 5.71 -3.91 21.31
N ASP A 63 6.03 -4.97 22.04
CA ASP A 63 5.24 -5.41 23.20
C ASP A 63 5.25 -4.31 24.29
N ALA A 64 6.41 -3.67 24.57
CA ALA A 64 6.51 -2.52 25.48
C ALA A 64 5.86 -1.23 24.92
N TYR A 65 5.84 -1.03 23.59
CA TYR A 65 5.10 0.08 22.99
C TYR A 65 3.58 -0.12 23.07
N TRP A 66 3.07 -1.35 23.02
CA TRP A 66 1.64 -1.64 23.09
C TRP A 66 1.10 -1.85 24.50
N GLU A 67 1.97 -2.03 25.50
CA GLU A 67 1.58 -2.06 26.91
C GLU A 67 0.74 -0.82 27.30
N GLY A 68 -0.42 -1.07 27.92
CA GLY A 68 -1.37 -0.03 28.32
C GLY A 68 -2.06 0.73 27.17
N LYS A 69 -1.84 0.38 25.90
CA LYS A 69 -2.33 1.13 24.71
C LYS A 69 -3.28 0.30 23.84
N PRO A 70 -4.56 0.12 24.24
CA PRO A 70 -5.57 -0.57 23.44
C PRO A 70 -5.80 0.08 22.06
N LEU A 71 -6.58 -0.59 21.22
CA LEU A 71 -7.09 -0.02 19.96
C LEU A 71 -8.14 1.04 20.28
N LYS A 72 -8.20 2.13 19.50
CA LYS A 72 -9.20 3.19 19.70
C LYS A 72 -10.58 2.79 19.16
N ASP A 73 -10.60 1.89 18.18
CA ASP A 73 -11.81 1.33 17.59
C ASP A 73 -12.01 -0.12 18.09
N PRO A 74 -12.94 -0.38 19.02
CA PRO A 74 -13.10 -1.69 19.66
C PRO A 74 -13.63 -2.78 18.73
N ARG A 75 -14.03 -2.45 17.50
CA ARG A 75 -14.50 -3.40 16.48
C ARG A 75 -13.36 -4.24 15.91
N TYR A 76 -12.14 -3.71 15.94
CA TYR A 76 -10.94 -4.49 15.68
C TYR A 76 -10.54 -5.22 16.97
N ASN A 77 -10.32 -6.53 16.88
CA ASN A 77 -9.82 -7.40 17.95
C ASN A 77 -10.36 -7.12 19.38
N LYS A 78 -11.67 -6.80 19.51
CA LYS A 78 -12.31 -6.46 20.79
C LYS A 78 -11.61 -5.32 21.57
N GLY A 79 -10.95 -4.39 20.85
CA GLY A 79 -10.18 -3.29 21.41
C GLY A 79 -8.75 -3.64 21.86
N GLN A 80 -8.29 -4.88 21.68
CA GLN A 80 -6.99 -5.35 22.19
C GLN A 80 -5.90 -5.33 21.10
N ARG A 81 -4.67 -5.01 21.49
CA ARG A 81 -3.48 -5.20 20.63
C ARG A 81 -3.24 -6.70 20.42
N ARG A 82 -2.82 -7.10 19.22
CA ARG A 82 -2.40 -8.48 18.97
C ARG A 82 -1.00 -8.71 19.55
N LYS A 83 -0.72 -9.94 19.98
CA LYS A 83 0.58 -10.31 20.54
C LYS A 83 1.65 -10.36 19.45
N THR A 84 2.87 -9.98 19.80
CA THR A 84 4.04 -10.18 18.95
C THR A 84 4.63 -11.58 19.15
N LYS A 85 5.28 -12.11 18.11
CA LYS A 85 6.22 -13.23 18.18
C LYS A 85 7.44 -12.94 17.32
N THR A 86 8.63 -13.17 17.86
CA THR A 86 9.85 -13.27 17.05
C THR A 86 9.74 -14.47 16.10
N ILE A 87 10.18 -14.32 14.86
CA ILE A 87 10.23 -15.41 13.89
C ILE A 87 11.38 -16.39 14.18
N ASP A 88 11.10 -17.68 14.00
CA ASP A 88 12.10 -18.75 13.88
C ASP A 88 12.28 -19.06 12.40
N PHE A 89 13.45 -18.68 11.86
CA PHE A 89 13.76 -18.84 10.44
C PHE A 89 13.90 -20.31 10.01
N SER A 90 14.06 -21.26 10.94
CA SER A 90 14.15 -22.70 10.61
C SER A 90 12.80 -23.34 10.23
N GLN A 91 11.69 -22.67 10.51
CA GLN A 91 10.33 -23.09 10.11
C GLN A 91 9.89 -22.52 8.75
N LEU A 92 10.74 -21.74 8.07
CA LEU A 92 10.50 -21.28 6.70
C LEU A 92 10.98 -22.33 5.70
N GLN A 93 10.20 -22.54 4.63
CA GLN A 93 10.65 -23.35 3.49
C GLN A 93 11.60 -22.57 2.58
N TYR A 94 11.46 -21.23 2.54
CA TYR A 94 12.22 -20.40 1.61
C TYR A 94 12.42 -18.96 2.12
N ILE A 95 13.61 -18.41 1.87
CA ILE A 95 13.93 -17.00 2.10
C ILE A 95 14.47 -16.42 0.79
N ILE A 96 13.78 -15.40 0.26
CA ILE A 96 14.13 -14.73 -0.99
C ILE A 96 15.10 -13.60 -0.68
N GLU A 97 16.32 -13.68 -1.21
CA GLU A 97 17.36 -12.67 -1.05
C GLU A 97 17.07 -11.38 -1.83
N GLN A 98 17.71 -10.27 -1.45
CA GLN A 98 17.38 -8.92 -1.95
C GLN A 98 17.61 -8.73 -3.46
N ASP A 99 18.46 -9.57 -4.05
CA ASP A 99 18.80 -9.67 -5.47
C ASP A 99 18.05 -10.79 -6.22
N GLU A 100 17.37 -11.70 -5.51
CA GLU A 100 16.69 -12.84 -6.13
C GLU A 100 15.30 -12.48 -6.69
N SER A 101 15.10 -12.77 -7.98
CA SER A 101 13.79 -12.86 -8.64
C SER A 101 13.38 -14.33 -8.78
N VAL A 102 12.12 -14.64 -8.47
CA VAL A 102 11.66 -16.04 -8.35
C VAL A 102 10.14 -16.17 -8.55
N GLN A 103 9.72 -17.24 -9.23
CA GLN A 103 8.34 -17.72 -9.33
C GLN A 103 8.13 -18.91 -8.39
N PHE A 104 7.11 -18.86 -7.55
CA PHE A 104 6.66 -19.98 -6.73
C PHE A 104 5.40 -20.59 -7.30
N ARG A 105 5.45 -21.90 -7.55
CA ARG A 105 4.28 -22.71 -7.91
C ARG A 105 4.00 -23.72 -6.80
N ASP A 106 2.72 -24.03 -6.59
CA ASP A 106 2.37 -25.12 -5.67
C ASP A 106 2.94 -26.44 -6.20
N ALA A 107 3.56 -27.23 -5.32
CA ALA A 107 4.24 -28.45 -5.70
C ALA A 107 3.30 -29.57 -6.16
N ASP A 108 2.01 -29.52 -5.80
CA ASP A 108 1.01 -30.52 -6.16
C ASP A 108 0.09 -30.04 -7.30
N THR A 109 -0.45 -28.82 -7.25
CA THR A 109 -1.35 -28.27 -8.30
C THR A 109 -0.63 -27.59 -9.47
N LYS A 110 0.62 -27.16 -9.29
CA LYS A 110 1.45 -26.38 -10.24
C LYS A 110 0.94 -24.96 -10.56
N GLU A 111 -0.12 -24.49 -9.90
CA GLU A 111 -0.59 -23.11 -10.01
C GLU A 111 0.43 -22.12 -9.45
N LEU A 112 0.46 -20.88 -9.97
CA LEU A 112 1.29 -19.80 -9.45
C LEU A 112 0.70 -19.28 -8.12
N VAL A 113 1.52 -19.28 -7.07
CA VAL A 113 1.11 -18.84 -5.72
C VAL A 113 1.76 -17.51 -5.33
N MET A 114 2.96 -17.25 -5.85
CA MET A 114 3.70 -16.01 -5.63
C MET A 114 4.73 -15.79 -6.74
N ILE A 115 4.99 -14.54 -7.14
CA ILE A 115 6.13 -14.16 -7.99
C ILE A 115 6.79 -12.91 -7.43
N VAL A 116 8.11 -12.88 -7.43
CA VAL A 116 8.95 -11.73 -7.07
C VAL A 116 9.86 -11.38 -8.23
N ILE A 117 9.88 -10.09 -8.57
CA ILE A 117 10.74 -9.50 -9.59
C ILE A 117 11.56 -8.40 -8.91
N ARG A 118 12.89 -8.52 -8.95
CA ARG A 118 13.82 -7.44 -8.62
C ARG A 118 14.11 -6.61 -9.86
N ASP A 119 14.70 -5.44 -9.65
CA ASP A 119 15.07 -4.46 -10.68
C ASP A 119 13.99 -4.13 -11.72
N PHE A 120 12.74 -4.03 -11.25
CA PHE A 120 11.57 -3.83 -12.10
C PHE A 120 11.57 -2.50 -12.87
N PHE A 121 11.97 -1.40 -12.21
CA PHE A 121 12.15 -0.09 -12.84
C PHE A 121 13.58 -0.01 -13.39
N PRO A 122 13.77 0.09 -14.73
CA PRO A 122 15.10 0.16 -15.34
C PRO A 122 15.73 1.56 -15.25
N ASP A 123 15.04 2.53 -14.65
CA ASP A 123 15.50 3.91 -14.48
C ASP A 123 15.29 4.39 -13.03
N ALA A 124 16.37 4.84 -12.39
CA ALA A 124 16.34 5.25 -10.99
C ALA A 124 15.61 6.60 -10.78
N ALA A 125 15.68 7.53 -11.73
CA ALA A 125 15.00 8.82 -11.62
C ALA A 125 13.48 8.67 -11.79
N MET A 126 13.03 7.72 -12.62
CA MET A 126 11.65 7.24 -12.62
C MET A 126 11.27 6.64 -11.26
N ARG A 127 12.04 5.68 -10.75
CA ARG A 127 11.75 5.01 -9.47
C ARG A 127 11.58 6.03 -8.33
N GLU A 128 12.48 7.00 -8.24
CA GLU A 128 12.37 8.15 -7.32
C GLU A 128 11.09 8.97 -7.54
N ALA A 129 10.67 9.21 -8.78
CA ALA A 129 9.43 9.93 -9.08
C ALA A 129 8.19 9.15 -8.63
N PHE A 130 8.18 7.83 -8.80
CA PHE A 130 7.16 6.94 -8.22
C PHE A 130 7.15 7.06 -6.68
N THR A 131 8.31 6.97 -6.01
CA THR A 131 8.42 7.15 -4.55
C THR A 131 7.88 8.51 -4.09
N LYS A 132 8.24 9.61 -4.77
CA LYS A 132 7.78 10.97 -4.47
C LYS A 132 6.24 11.09 -4.57
N VAL A 133 5.63 10.48 -5.59
CA VAL A 133 4.16 10.43 -5.72
C VAL A 133 3.53 9.57 -4.62
N CYS A 134 4.11 8.41 -4.27
CA CYS A 134 3.64 7.58 -3.17
C CYS A 134 3.63 8.34 -1.83
N LEU A 135 4.70 9.09 -1.53
CA LEU A 135 4.80 9.91 -0.33
C LEU A 135 3.80 11.07 -0.32
N GLU A 136 3.59 11.77 -1.44
CA GLU A 136 2.53 12.79 -1.55
C GLU A 136 1.13 12.20 -1.35
N VAL A 137 0.86 10.99 -1.86
CA VAL A 137 -0.40 10.28 -1.65
C VAL A 137 -0.58 9.95 -0.17
N VAL A 138 0.43 9.37 0.50
CA VAL A 138 0.37 9.05 1.93
C VAL A 138 0.16 10.30 2.80
N GLU A 139 0.87 11.40 2.52
CA GLU A 139 0.77 12.69 3.24
C GLU A 139 -0.62 13.35 3.12
N ARG A 140 -1.34 13.08 2.02
CA ARG A 140 -2.62 13.71 1.69
C ARG A 140 -3.85 12.84 1.86
N ARG A 141 -3.75 11.51 1.78
CA ARG A 141 -4.90 10.61 1.89
C ARG A 141 -5.23 10.27 3.33
N ARG A 142 -6.47 9.82 3.54
CA ARG A 142 -6.84 9.18 4.80
C ARG A 142 -6.16 7.81 4.86
N ASP A 143 -5.32 7.62 5.87
CA ASP A 143 -4.89 6.28 6.28
C ASP A 143 -6.11 5.45 6.72
N ASP A 144 -6.18 4.26 6.14
CA ASP A 144 -7.27 3.29 6.21
C ASP A 144 -7.01 2.21 7.28
N ARG A 145 -5.76 2.02 7.71
CA ARG A 145 -5.30 0.94 8.61
C ARG A 145 -4.72 1.46 9.94
N ARG A 146 -5.21 2.60 10.42
CA ARG A 146 -4.87 3.39 11.64
C ARG A 146 -4.55 2.69 12.98
N GLU A 147 -4.75 1.38 13.08
CA GLU A 147 -4.42 0.58 14.26
C GLU A 147 -3.27 -0.41 14.01
N ASP A 148 -2.91 -0.66 12.76
CA ASP A 148 -1.72 -1.39 12.32
C ASP A 148 -0.53 -0.40 12.16
N PRO A 149 0.74 -0.85 12.28
CA PRO A 149 1.93 -0.01 12.05
C PRO A 149 2.10 0.51 10.62
N GLY A 150 2.75 1.67 10.48
CA GLY A 150 2.90 2.37 9.20
C GLY A 150 1.58 3.00 8.71
N GLN A 151 1.54 3.45 7.45
CA GLN A 151 0.32 3.95 6.83
C GLN A 151 -0.02 3.16 5.58
N LEU A 152 -1.32 2.93 5.36
CA LEU A 152 -1.85 2.41 4.10
C LEU A 152 -3.00 3.31 3.62
N CYS A 153 -2.84 3.89 2.44
CA CYS A 153 -3.67 4.97 1.93
C CYS A 153 -4.17 4.67 0.51
N HIS A 154 -5.48 4.54 0.29
CA HIS A 154 -6.04 4.41 -1.06
C HIS A 154 -5.74 5.61 -1.97
N PHE A 155 -5.62 5.35 -3.28
CA PHE A 155 -5.73 6.31 -4.36
C PHE A 155 -6.55 5.72 -5.52
N GLY A 156 -6.98 6.57 -6.46
CA GLY A 156 -7.97 6.18 -7.47
C GLY A 156 -9.37 6.05 -6.88
N TYR A 157 -10.15 5.10 -7.38
CA TYR A 157 -11.51 4.85 -6.92
C TYR A 157 -11.58 4.08 -5.60
N THR A 158 -12.64 4.35 -4.85
CA THR A 158 -13.01 3.70 -3.58
C THR A 158 -14.53 3.68 -3.44
N CYS A 159 -15.04 3.01 -2.42
CA CYS A 159 -16.46 3.07 -2.05
C CYS A 159 -16.81 4.14 -1.00
N GLY A 160 -15.83 4.93 -0.55
CA GLY A 160 -16.02 5.93 0.50
C GLY A 160 -16.41 5.33 1.85
N SER A 161 -17.39 5.94 2.52
CA SER A 161 -17.80 5.55 3.89
C SER A 161 -18.66 4.27 3.87
N ARG A 162 -18.38 3.33 4.79
CA ARG A 162 -19.22 2.14 5.05
C ARG A 162 -20.70 2.49 5.32
N HIS A 163 -20.98 3.70 5.84
CA HIS A 163 -22.33 4.17 6.13
C HIS A 163 -23.03 4.88 4.96
N GLN A 164 -22.29 5.23 3.90
CA GLN A 164 -22.81 5.86 2.68
C GLN A 164 -21.99 5.41 1.45
N PRO A 165 -22.07 4.12 1.08
CA PRO A 165 -21.29 3.58 -0.02
C PRO A 165 -21.58 4.31 -1.34
N GLY A 166 -20.57 4.33 -2.20
CA GLY A 166 -20.67 4.82 -3.56
C GLY A 166 -19.31 5.04 -4.19
N LEU A 167 -19.23 4.77 -5.47
CA LEU A 167 -18.04 4.88 -6.30
C LEU A 167 -17.57 6.35 -6.38
N ARG A 168 -16.43 6.65 -5.72
CA ARG A 168 -15.81 8.00 -5.63
C ARG A 168 -14.29 7.91 -5.52
N LEU A 169 -13.59 9.00 -5.80
CA LEU A 169 -12.13 9.06 -5.57
C LEU A 169 -11.76 9.01 -4.08
N ALA A 170 -10.57 8.47 -3.78
CA ALA A 170 -10.04 8.33 -2.44
C ALA A 170 -9.92 9.70 -1.72
N THR A 171 -10.50 9.81 -0.53
CA THR A 171 -10.73 11.11 0.10
C THR A 171 -9.46 11.72 0.73
N CYS A 172 -9.25 13.02 0.51
CA CYS A 172 -8.18 13.80 1.13
C CYS A 172 -8.36 13.89 2.66
N ASN A 173 -7.28 13.76 3.43
CA ASN A 173 -7.28 13.97 4.88
C ASN A 173 -7.34 15.48 5.26
N LYS A 174 -7.03 16.37 4.31
CA LYS A 174 -6.98 17.83 4.50
C LYS A 174 -8.28 18.50 4.03
N ARG A 175 -8.69 19.59 4.69
CA ARG A 175 -9.87 20.38 4.27
C ARG A 175 -9.57 21.11 2.95
N LEU A 176 -10.32 20.78 1.91
CA LEU A 176 -10.24 21.38 0.57
C LEU A 176 -11.04 22.70 0.49
N ASN A 177 -10.78 23.62 1.42
CA ASN A 177 -11.57 24.84 1.63
C ASN A 177 -11.02 26.10 0.94
N THR A 178 -10.12 25.95 -0.04
CA THR A 178 -9.53 27.03 -0.83
C THR A 178 -9.21 26.54 -2.25
N PRO A 179 -9.28 27.39 -3.30
CA PRO A 179 -8.99 26.98 -4.67
C PRO A 179 -7.63 26.30 -4.83
N ALA A 180 -6.56 26.85 -4.24
CA ALA A 180 -5.22 26.26 -4.30
C ALA A 180 -5.11 24.84 -3.70
N ARG A 181 -5.97 24.50 -2.71
CA ARG A 181 -6.01 23.14 -2.13
C ARG A 181 -6.78 22.17 -3.03
N ILE A 182 -7.86 22.63 -3.66
CA ILE A 182 -8.63 21.87 -4.65
C ILE A 182 -7.77 21.59 -5.88
N GLU A 183 -7.01 22.59 -6.35
CA GLU A 183 -6.09 22.44 -7.48
C GLU A 183 -4.92 21.49 -7.13
N TYR A 184 -4.31 21.61 -5.95
CA TYR A 184 -3.30 20.63 -5.52
C TYR A 184 -3.86 19.20 -5.53
N GLU A 185 -5.05 19.00 -4.97
CA GLU A 185 -5.71 17.70 -4.91
C GLU A 185 -5.95 17.13 -6.32
N ARG A 186 -6.39 17.95 -7.27
CA ARG A 186 -6.53 17.57 -8.68
C ARG A 186 -5.17 17.15 -9.28
N GLN A 187 -4.13 17.95 -9.08
CA GLN A 187 -2.78 17.67 -9.58
C GLN A 187 -2.16 16.41 -8.95
N LEU A 188 -2.42 16.12 -7.68
CA LEU A 188 -1.98 14.88 -7.04
C LEU A 188 -2.67 13.65 -7.64
N ASN A 189 -3.98 13.74 -7.93
CA ASN A 189 -4.66 12.66 -8.64
C ASN A 189 -4.10 12.46 -10.05
N TYR A 190 -3.71 13.53 -10.75
CA TYR A 190 -3.09 13.44 -12.07
C TYR A 190 -1.70 12.76 -11.99
N LYS A 191 -0.86 13.13 -11.01
CA LYS A 191 0.41 12.45 -10.72
C LYS A 191 0.21 10.96 -10.42
N ALA A 192 -0.74 10.64 -9.55
CA ALA A 192 -1.04 9.26 -9.15
C ALA A 192 -1.59 8.43 -10.32
N GLN A 193 -2.38 9.00 -11.22
CA GLN A 193 -2.80 8.35 -12.46
C GLN A 193 -1.63 8.07 -13.39
N GLY A 194 -0.72 9.04 -13.57
CA GLY A 194 0.50 8.85 -14.38
C GLY A 194 1.39 7.73 -13.85
N MET A 195 1.61 7.74 -12.53
CA MET A 195 2.36 6.69 -11.80
C MET A 195 1.72 5.32 -12.02
N ALA A 196 0.42 5.23 -11.76
CA ALA A 196 -0.34 3.99 -11.85
C ALA A 196 -0.43 3.46 -13.29
N GLY A 197 -0.69 4.33 -14.27
CA GLY A 197 -0.80 3.95 -15.68
C GLY A 197 0.53 3.44 -16.22
N LEU A 198 1.62 4.15 -15.95
CA LEU A 198 2.94 3.74 -16.41
C LEU A 198 3.39 2.43 -15.74
N GLY A 199 3.20 2.32 -14.41
CA GLY A 199 3.47 1.10 -13.66
C GLY A 199 2.64 -0.09 -14.14
N TRP A 200 1.34 0.08 -14.38
CA TRP A 200 0.46 -0.98 -14.88
C TRP A 200 0.90 -1.51 -16.24
N ASN A 201 1.23 -0.63 -17.20
CA ASN A 201 1.66 -1.06 -18.52
C ASN A 201 3.04 -1.75 -18.48
N MET A 202 3.94 -1.36 -17.55
CA MET A 202 5.18 -2.10 -17.28
C MET A 202 4.96 -3.46 -16.60
N LEU A 203 3.89 -3.61 -15.79
CA LEU A 203 3.50 -4.89 -15.18
C LEU A 203 2.90 -5.84 -16.24
N LYS A 204 2.04 -5.34 -17.13
CA LYS A 204 1.43 -6.13 -18.22
C LYS A 204 2.47 -6.84 -19.08
N SER A 205 3.63 -6.23 -19.33
CA SER A 205 4.71 -6.83 -20.12
C SER A 205 5.61 -7.79 -19.35
N ARG A 206 5.59 -7.77 -18.00
CA ARG A 206 6.55 -8.51 -17.14
C ARG A 206 5.94 -9.58 -16.23
N LEU A 207 4.67 -9.48 -15.85
CA LEU A 207 4.00 -10.50 -15.04
C LEU A 207 3.33 -11.57 -15.90
N PRO A 208 3.27 -12.85 -15.44
CA PRO A 208 2.50 -13.91 -16.08
C PRO A 208 1.06 -13.49 -16.45
N ASP A 209 0.56 -13.97 -17.60
CA ASP A 209 -0.79 -13.63 -18.06
C ASP A 209 -1.89 -14.14 -17.09
N GLU A 210 -1.62 -15.20 -16.32
CA GLU A 210 -2.53 -15.67 -15.26
C GLU A 210 -2.75 -14.65 -14.12
N ILE A 211 -1.84 -13.67 -13.96
CA ILE A 211 -2.04 -12.52 -13.04
C ILE A 211 -2.70 -11.35 -13.76
N ILE A 212 -2.30 -11.03 -14.99
CA ILE A 212 -2.85 -9.88 -15.71
C ILE A 212 -4.32 -10.10 -16.08
N GLN A 213 -4.67 -11.30 -16.56
CA GLN A 213 -6.05 -11.65 -16.91
C GLN A 213 -6.98 -11.65 -15.70
N ASP A 214 -6.49 -12.02 -14.51
CA ASP A 214 -7.26 -11.94 -13.26
C ASP A 214 -7.75 -10.51 -12.96
N TYR A 215 -6.90 -9.50 -13.13
CA TYR A 215 -7.31 -8.10 -12.97
C TYR A 215 -8.29 -7.67 -14.07
N GLU A 216 -8.02 -8.04 -15.32
CA GLU A 216 -8.86 -7.67 -16.48
C GLU A 216 -10.27 -8.29 -16.39
N ASP A 217 -10.35 -9.59 -16.08
CA ASP A 217 -11.60 -10.30 -15.80
C ASP A 217 -12.31 -9.71 -14.58
N ALA A 218 -11.58 -9.39 -13.51
CA ALA A 218 -12.18 -8.82 -12.31
C ALA A 218 -12.78 -7.42 -12.54
N ILE A 219 -12.18 -6.62 -13.43
CA ILE A 219 -12.68 -5.32 -13.89
C ILE A 219 -13.91 -5.51 -14.77
N ALA A 220 -13.83 -6.36 -15.81
CA ALA A 220 -14.94 -6.64 -16.71
C ALA A 220 -16.18 -7.17 -15.95
N ASN A 221 -16.01 -8.19 -15.11
CA ASN A 221 -17.07 -8.81 -14.29
C ASN A 221 -17.58 -7.93 -13.12
N SER A 222 -17.11 -6.69 -13.01
CA SER A 222 -17.59 -5.72 -12.02
C SER A 222 -18.09 -4.41 -12.61
N GLU A 223 -17.97 -4.19 -13.92
CA GLU A 223 -18.18 -2.89 -14.58
C GLU A 223 -17.44 -1.72 -13.88
N ALA A 224 -16.36 -2.02 -13.14
CA ALA A 224 -15.64 -1.03 -12.38
C ALA A 224 -14.85 -0.11 -13.32
N PRO A 225 -14.90 1.22 -13.14
CA PRO A 225 -14.14 2.12 -13.98
C PRO A 225 -12.64 1.90 -13.72
N ARG A 226 -11.87 1.72 -14.81
CA ARG A 226 -10.42 1.93 -14.73
C ARG A 226 -10.12 3.34 -14.21
N MET A 227 -8.97 3.53 -13.60
CA MET A 227 -8.63 4.75 -12.87
C MET A 227 -8.31 5.92 -13.83
N ASP A 228 -9.38 6.56 -14.33
CA ASP A 228 -9.37 7.79 -15.14
C ASP A 228 -9.30 9.08 -14.29
N MET A 229 -9.30 8.97 -12.96
CA MET A 229 -9.41 10.06 -11.99
C MET A 229 -10.59 11.01 -12.23
N GLN A 230 -11.75 10.49 -12.68
CA GLN A 230 -12.92 11.29 -13.09
C GLN A 230 -12.62 12.29 -14.23
N ARG A 231 -11.54 12.09 -15.01
CA ARG A 231 -11.23 12.91 -16.20
C ARG A 231 -11.92 12.45 -17.48
N GLU A 232 -12.41 11.20 -17.49
CA GLU A 232 -12.93 10.51 -18.69
C GLU A 232 -11.91 10.43 -19.85
N GLN A 233 -10.63 10.56 -19.53
CA GLN A 233 -9.49 10.58 -20.46
C GLN A 233 -8.61 9.36 -20.24
N LYS A 234 -8.26 8.67 -21.34
CA LYS A 234 -7.33 7.53 -21.34
C LYS A 234 -5.87 7.98 -21.26
N ASP A 235 -5.53 9.09 -21.91
CA ASP A 235 -4.17 9.65 -21.92
C ASP A 235 -3.75 10.16 -20.52
N PHE A 236 -2.55 9.77 -20.09
CA PHE A 236 -1.93 10.18 -18.83
C PHE A 236 -0.52 10.71 -19.05
N SER A 237 -0.02 11.49 -18.11
CA SER A 237 1.33 12.04 -18.16
C SER A 237 2.12 11.73 -16.89
N PHE A 238 3.42 11.49 -17.04
CA PHE A 238 4.31 11.19 -15.93
C PHE A 238 5.64 11.97 -16.05
N PRO A 239 6.21 12.50 -14.95
CA PRO A 239 7.51 13.14 -14.98
C PRO A 239 8.64 12.14 -15.23
N PHE A 240 9.42 12.37 -16.28
CA PHE A 240 10.60 11.59 -16.64
C PHE A 240 11.78 12.52 -16.93
N HIS A 241 12.91 12.29 -16.27
CA HIS A 241 14.08 13.21 -16.23
C HIS A 241 13.72 14.71 -16.08
N GLY A 242 12.70 15.01 -15.27
CA GLY A 242 12.22 16.37 -15.01
C GLY A 242 11.27 16.97 -16.05
N LYS A 243 11.03 16.29 -17.18
CA LYS A 243 10.04 16.69 -18.21
C LYS A 243 8.75 15.89 -18.04
N SER A 244 7.59 16.49 -18.33
CA SER A 244 6.32 15.77 -18.31
C SER A 244 6.10 15.08 -19.66
N VAL A 245 6.06 13.74 -19.67
CA VAL A 245 5.86 12.93 -20.87
C VAL A 245 4.42 12.48 -20.95
N MET A 246 3.77 12.70 -22.10
CA MET A 246 2.38 12.28 -22.36
C MET A 246 2.36 10.92 -23.04
N PHE A 247 1.71 9.94 -22.41
CA PHE A 247 1.51 8.60 -22.95
C PHE A 247 0.11 8.48 -23.54
N LYS A 248 0.00 7.80 -24.68
CA LYS A 248 -1.24 7.71 -25.47
C LYS A 248 -1.48 6.28 -25.94
N GLY A 249 -2.74 5.84 -25.92
CA GLY A 249 -3.12 4.49 -26.36
C GLY A 249 -2.69 3.34 -25.41
N LEU A 250 -1.92 3.64 -24.36
CA LEU A 250 -1.67 2.71 -23.25
C LEU A 250 -2.94 2.48 -22.42
N ASP A 251 -3.02 1.34 -21.74
CA ASP A 251 -4.19 1.02 -20.91
C ASP A 251 -4.24 1.87 -19.64
N LEU A 252 -5.44 2.26 -19.23
CA LEU A 252 -5.65 2.79 -17.88
C LEU A 252 -5.42 1.67 -16.83
N PRO A 253 -4.93 2.01 -15.64
CA PRO A 253 -4.66 1.04 -14.59
C PRO A 253 -5.96 0.58 -13.88
N PRO A 254 -5.87 -0.47 -13.03
CA PRO A 254 -7.00 -0.96 -12.24
C PRO A 254 -7.71 0.15 -11.44
N PRO A 255 -9.00 -0.02 -11.08
CA PRO A 255 -9.83 1.04 -10.48
C PRO A 255 -9.22 1.70 -9.24
N SER A 256 -8.55 0.88 -8.43
CA SER A 256 -8.09 1.18 -7.09
C SER A 256 -6.61 0.81 -6.92
N GLY A 257 -5.89 1.62 -6.16
CA GLY A 257 -4.56 1.29 -5.68
C GLY A 257 -4.34 1.82 -4.28
N LEU A 258 -3.27 1.37 -3.63
CA LEU A 258 -2.88 1.80 -2.29
C LEU A 258 -1.45 2.33 -2.36
N CYS A 259 -1.11 3.37 -1.61
CA CYS A 259 0.26 3.76 -1.31
C CYS A 259 0.56 3.49 0.16
N SER A 260 1.79 3.08 0.47
CA SER A 260 2.20 2.69 1.82
C SER A 260 3.53 3.32 2.24
N ILE A 261 3.68 3.54 3.55
CA ILE A 261 4.94 3.86 4.21
C ILE A 261 5.09 2.99 5.46
N ASN A 262 6.22 2.27 5.59
CA ASN A 262 6.55 1.39 6.72
C ASN A 262 5.39 0.48 7.21
N TYR A 263 4.47 0.11 6.32
CA TYR A 263 3.27 -0.65 6.67
C TYR A 263 3.64 -2.09 7.07
N SER A 264 3.13 -2.52 8.22
CA SER A 264 3.27 -3.89 8.73
C SER A 264 1.93 -4.36 9.26
N ARG A 265 1.64 -5.66 9.10
CA ARG A 265 0.40 -6.27 9.59
C ARG A 265 0.64 -7.71 9.99
N PHE A 266 -0.08 -8.13 11.03
CA PHE A 266 -0.15 -9.48 11.56
C PHE A 266 -0.49 -10.52 10.48
N THR A 267 -0.17 -11.79 10.69
CA THR A 267 -0.49 -12.85 9.74
C THR A 267 -2.01 -12.97 9.54
N HIS A 268 -2.48 -12.73 8.33
CA HIS A 268 -3.90 -12.61 8.00
C HIS A 268 -4.20 -13.09 6.57
N LYS A 269 -5.47 -13.03 6.17
CA LYS A 269 -5.96 -13.20 4.80
C LYS A 269 -6.76 -11.97 4.39
N GLU A 270 -6.87 -11.71 3.09
CA GLU A 270 -7.77 -10.69 2.53
C GLU A 270 -8.71 -11.29 1.46
N ASN A 271 -9.80 -10.59 1.16
CA ASN A 271 -10.87 -11.05 0.27
C ASN A 271 -11.18 -9.95 -0.75
N ASN A 272 -10.41 -9.94 -1.82
CA ASN A 272 -10.45 -8.92 -2.86
C ASN A 272 -11.39 -9.34 -4.01
N GLY A 273 -11.62 -8.45 -4.97
CA GLY A 273 -12.39 -8.80 -6.16
C GLY A 273 -11.63 -9.73 -7.12
N ASN A 274 -10.30 -9.63 -7.15
CA ASN A 274 -9.44 -10.41 -8.01
C ASN A 274 -8.56 -11.37 -7.17
N ARG A 275 -8.10 -12.47 -7.80
CA ARG A 275 -7.40 -13.62 -7.21
C ARG A 275 -5.97 -13.32 -6.77
N PHE A 276 -5.29 -12.37 -7.40
CA PHE A 276 -3.94 -11.95 -7.04
C PHE A 276 -3.94 -10.56 -6.38
N PHE A 277 -2.82 -10.18 -5.76
CA PHE A 277 -2.55 -8.81 -5.35
C PHE A 277 -1.13 -8.45 -5.76
N ILE A 278 -0.92 -7.30 -6.40
CA ILE A 278 0.38 -6.85 -6.90
C ILE A 278 0.82 -5.64 -6.08
N ALA A 279 2.00 -5.73 -5.44
CA ALA A 279 2.69 -4.62 -4.81
C ALA A 279 4.02 -4.30 -5.52
N CYS A 280 4.38 -3.02 -5.50
CA CYS A 280 5.56 -2.43 -6.11
C CYS A 280 6.31 -1.61 -5.05
N THR A 281 7.36 -2.18 -4.45
CA THR A 281 8.25 -1.51 -3.50
C THR A 281 9.21 -0.60 -4.27
N THR A 282 8.95 0.70 -4.21
CA THR A 282 9.74 1.72 -4.93
C THR A 282 11.05 2.02 -4.21
N GLU A 283 11.06 1.99 -2.87
CA GLU A 283 12.21 2.21 -2.00
C GLU A 283 12.06 1.30 -0.77
N ALA A 284 13.16 0.71 -0.29
CA ALA A 284 13.20 -0.05 0.94
C ALA A 284 14.52 0.18 1.69
N PRO A 285 14.55 -0.01 3.02
CA PRO A 285 15.78 0.04 3.79
C PRO A 285 16.78 -1.02 3.32
N ALA A 286 18.06 -0.63 3.21
CA ALA A 286 19.12 -1.52 2.75
C ALA A 286 19.30 -2.78 3.64
N ASP A 287 19.05 -2.66 4.94
CA ASP A 287 19.17 -3.75 5.92
C ASP A 287 17.80 -4.44 6.15
N PRO A 288 17.60 -5.68 5.66
CA PRO A 288 16.35 -6.41 5.83
C PRO A 288 16.23 -7.07 7.22
N THR A 289 17.27 -7.08 8.06
CA THR A 289 17.21 -7.76 9.37
C THR A 289 16.29 -7.02 10.35
N LYS A 290 16.23 -5.69 10.28
CA LYS A 290 15.39 -4.83 11.14
C LYS A 290 13.90 -4.78 10.74
N GLY A 291 13.38 -5.85 10.14
CA GLY A 291 11.97 -5.98 9.76
C GLY A 291 11.56 -5.24 8.49
N GLY A 292 10.27 -5.32 8.17
CA GLY A 292 9.69 -4.88 6.89
C GLY A 292 9.63 -5.96 5.80
N ASN A 293 10.13 -7.16 6.08
CA ASN A 293 10.07 -8.32 5.20
C ASN A 293 8.63 -8.83 5.08
N PHE A 294 8.13 -8.98 3.86
CA PHE A 294 6.86 -9.62 3.55
C PHE A 294 6.99 -11.15 3.69
N TYR A 295 5.87 -11.86 3.91
CA TYR A 295 5.86 -13.32 3.91
C TYR A 295 4.53 -13.90 3.40
N ASN A 296 4.59 -14.99 2.63
CA ASN A 296 3.45 -15.90 2.40
C ASN A 296 3.59 -17.07 3.38
N ALA A 297 2.84 -17.00 4.47
CA ALA A 297 2.83 -17.99 5.53
C ALA A 297 2.14 -19.31 5.14
N SER A 298 1.27 -19.34 4.11
CA SER A 298 0.73 -20.61 3.59
C SER A 298 1.82 -21.53 3.01
N TYR A 299 2.97 -20.98 2.62
CA TYR A 299 4.08 -21.73 2.00
C TYR A 299 5.41 -21.57 2.76
N GLY A 300 5.43 -20.89 3.91
CA GLY A 300 6.66 -20.63 4.66
C GLY A 300 7.69 -19.82 3.86
N ILE A 301 7.24 -18.90 3.00
CA ILE A 301 8.10 -18.05 2.17
C ILE A 301 8.27 -16.69 2.85
N MET A 302 9.52 -16.27 3.10
CA MET A 302 9.84 -14.89 3.45
C MET A 302 10.51 -14.16 2.28
N LEU A 303 10.06 -12.94 2.02
CA LEU A 303 10.67 -12.00 1.09
C LEU A 303 11.48 -10.95 1.85
N LYS A 304 12.81 -10.94 1.70
CA LYS A 304 13.62 -9.82 2.22
C LYS A 304 13.26 -8.54 1.48
N ALA A 305 12.98 -7.49 2.25
CA ALA A 305 12.65 -6.18 1.73
C ALA A 305 13.82 -5.61 0.91
N ALA A 306 13.53 -5.16 -0.32
CA ALA A 306 14.51 -4.47 -1.16
C ALA A 306 13.82 -3.41 -2.01
N THR A 307 14.58 -2.38 -2.35
CA THR A 307 14.24 -1.37 -3.34
C THR A 307 13.96 -2.02 -4.71
N ASN A 308 13.23 -1.34 -5.58
CA ASN A 308 13.01 -1.75 -6.98
C ASN A 308 12.33 -3.13 -7.18
N THR A 309 11.47 -3.55 -6.23
CA THR A 309 10.87 -4.89 -6.21
C THR A 309 9.38 -4.86 -6.57
N VAL A 310 8.95 -5.76 -7.46
CA VAL A 310 7.54 -6.14 -7.65
C VAL A 310 7.29 -7.49 -6.99
N THR A 311 6.11 -7.65 -6.40
CA THR A 311 5.66 -8.90 -5.79
C THR A 311 4.18 -9.09 -6.06
N SER A 312 3.81 -10.28 -6.54
CA SER A 312 2.41 -10.69 -6.64
C SER A 312 2.16 -11.99 -5.88
N TRP A 313 1.03 -12.08 -5.18
CA TRP A 313 0.65 -13.26 -4.37
C TRP A 313 -0.87 -13.44 -4.33
N LEU A 314 -1.32 -14.61 -3.86
CA LEU A 314 -2.73 -14.88 -3.55
C LEU A 314 -3.11 -14.25 -2.20
N PRO A 315 -3.96 -13.21 -2.10
CA PRO A 315 -4.33 -12.59 -0.82
C PRO A 315 -5.23 -13.50 0.04
N SER A 316 -5.79 -14.57 -0.56
CA SER A 316 -6.49 -15.66 0.11
C SER A 316 -5.56 -16.63 0.86
N ASP A 317 -4.25 -16.53 0.67
CA ASP A 317 -3.24 -17.17 1.51
C ASP A 317 -3.00 -16.41 2.81
N TYR A 318 -2.53 -17.12 3.84
CA TYR A 318 -2.03 -16.46 5.03
C TYR A 318 -0.75 -15.71 4.68
N HIS A 319 -0.72 -14.41 4.91
CA HIS A 319 0.41 -13.54 4.61
C HIS A 319 0.51 -12.37 5.59
N GLY A 320 1.60 -11.63 5.54
CA GLY A 320 1.81 -10.46 6.39
C GLY A 320 3.16 -9.81 6.13
N THR A 321 3.53 -8.86 6.99
CA THR A 321 4.81 -8.14 6.91
C THR A 321 5.39 -7.97 8.30
N THR A 322 6.66 -8.33 8.46
CA THR A 322 7.35 -8.27 9.76
C THR A 322 7.44 -6.86 10.31
N LEU A 323 7.28 -6.73 11.63
CA LEU A 323 7.43 -5.49 12.38
C LEU A 323 8.86 -4.95 12.25
N TYR A 324 8.96 -3.64 12.05
CA TYR A 324 10.22 -2.89 12.03
C TYR A 324 10.81 -2.72 13.43
N GLU A 325 12.14 -2.70 13.58
CA GLU A 325 12.76 -2.14 14.80
C GLU A 325 12.43 -0.64 14.92
N MET A 326 12.26 -0.17 16.15
CA MET A 326 11.80 1.20 16.45
C MET A 326 12.91 2.07 17.04
N VAL A 327 12.74 3.39 16.90
CA VAL A 327 13.54 4.40 17.60
C VAL A 327 12.77 4.94 18.80
N GLU A 328 13.45 5.04 19.94
CA GLU A 328 13.01 5.80 21.12
C GLU A 328 13.05 7.31 20.85
N GLY A 329 11.92 8.00 20.94
CA GLY A 329 11.88 9.44 20.75
C GLY A 329 10.49 10.06 20.94
N PRO A 330 10.40 11.41 21.02
CA PRO A 330 9.13 12.14 21.18
C PRO A 330 8.22 12.06 19.95
N GLU A 331 8.69 11.42 18.87
CA GLU A 331 8.04 11.34 17.57
C GLU A 331 7.33 10.00 17.32
N LYS A 332 7.33 9.08 18.32
CA LYS A 332 6.56 7.83 18.32
C LYS A 332 5.07 8.09 18.07
N ARG A 333 4.68 8.03 16.80
CA ARG A 333 3.30 8.05 16.30
C ARG A 333 3.09 6.78 15.50
N ALA A 334 1.98 6.09 15.78
CA ALA A 334 1.51 5.04 14.88
C ALA A 334 1.37 5.62 13.46
N GLY A 335 2.06 5.00 12.51
CA GLY A 335 2.12 5.44 11.11
C GLY A 335 3.31 6.31 10.71
N TYR A 336 4.19 6.68 11.65
CA TYR A 336 5.47 7.36 11.37
C TYR A 336 6.60 6.69 12.15
N GLU A 337 6.63 5.36 12.15
CA GLU A 337 7.68 4.54 12.75
C GLU A 337 9.00 4.71 11.98
N ILE A 338 9.82 5.68 12.41
CA ILE A 338 11.18 5.87 11.91
C ILE A 338 12.06 4.71 12.41
N ARG A 339 12.72 4.01 11.48
CA ARG A 339 13.67 2.93 11.77
C ARG A 339 14.98 3.48 12.37
N PRO A 340 15.75 2.67 13.13
CA PRO A 340 17.07 3.06 13.64
C PRO A 340 18.11 3.48 12.60
N ASP A 341 17.94 3.08 11.33
CA ASP A 341 18.79 3.48 10.21
C ASP A 341 18.22 4.65 9.38
N GLY A 342 17.10 5.24 9.81
CA GLY A 342 16.38 6.26 9.04
C GLY A 342 15.75 5.75 7.74
N GLY A 343 15.85 4.44 7.46
CA GLY A 343 15.32 3.83 6.25
C GLY A 343 13.79 3.88 6.20
N ILE A 344 13.26 3.99 4.99
CA ILE A 344 11.82 4.00 4.71
C ILE A 344 11.51 2.95 3.66
N ASN A 345 10.53 2.08 3.96
CA ASN A 345 9.88 1.24 2.96
C ASN A 345 8.70 2.03 2.39
N THR A 346 8.69 2.26 1.07
CA THR A 346 7.64 2.99 0.37
C THR A 346 7.32 2.31 -0.95
N GLY A 347 6.03 2.04 -1.15
CA GLY A 347 5.54 1.41 -2.37
C GLY A 347 4.07 1.68 -2.61
N PHE A 348 3.61 1.18 -3.75
CA PHE A 348 2.20 1.19 -4.14
C PHE A 348 1.73 -0.20 -4.55
N SER A 349 0.44 -0.44 -4.53
CA SER A 349 -0.17 -1.69 -4.98
C SER A 349 -1.44 -1.46 -5.78
N PHE A 350 -1.88 -2.50 -6.50
CA PHE A 350 -3.14 -2.51 -7.25
C PHE A 350 -4.11 -3.52 -6.67
N GLU A 351 -5.38 -3.16 -6.59
CA GLU A 351 -6.47 -4.10 -6.29
C GLU A 351 -7.70 -3.81 -7.15
N VAL A 352 -8.52 -4.83 -7.42
CA VAL A 352 -9.91 -4.63 -7.81
C VAL A 352 -10.77 -4.81 -6.56
N SER A 353 -11.06 -3.72 -5.86
CA SER A 353 -11.69 -3.81 -4.54
C SER A 353 -13.03 -4.55 -4.56
N LYS A 354 -13.21 -5.53 -3.66
CA LYS A 354 -14.48 -6.28 -3.52
C LYS A 354 -15.65 -5.34 -3.27
N MET A 355 -15.42 -4.26 -2.53
CA MET A 355 -16.44 -3.25 -2.26
C MET A 355 -16.83 -2.48 -3.54
N ILE A 356 -15.89 -2.18 -4.44
CA ILE A 356 -16.18 -1.50 -5.73
C ILE A 356 -17.10 -2.38 -6.58
N ARG A 357 -16.78 -3.66 -6.71
CA ARG A 357 -17.66 -4.65 -7.38
C ARG A 357 -19.05 -4.69 -6.75
N ASN A 358 -19.14 -4.72 -5.42
CA ASN A 358 -20.44 -4.74 -4.72
C ASN A 358 -21.23 -3.44 -4.95
N ALA A 359 -20.57 -2.28 -4.95
CA ALA A 359 -21.21 -0.99 -5.17
C ALA A 359 -21.79 -0.89 -6.59
N VAL A 360 -21.04 -1.30 -7.62
CA VAL A 360 -21.52 -1.28 -9.01
C VAL A 360 -22.66 -2.29 -9.21
N LYS A 361 -22.57 -3.50 -8.65
CA LYS A 361 -23.67 -4.48 -8.65
C LYS A 361 -24.93 -4.01 -7.91
N GLN A 362 -24.82 -3.04 -7.00
CA GLN A 362 -25.94 -2.36 -6.33
C GLN A 362 -26.47 -1.14 -7.12
N GLY A 363 -26.01 -0.92 -8.35
CA GLY A 363 -26.41 0.22 -9.17
C GLY A 363 -25.89 1.57 -8.67
N LEU A 364 -24.90 1.58 -7.76
CA LEU A 364 -24.33 2.82 -7.21
C LEU A 364 -23.42 3.49 -8.25
N LYS A 365 -24.04 4.28 -9.14
CA LYS A 365 -23.39 5.12 -10.14
C LYS A 365 -22.23 5.92 -9.53
N ARG A 366 -21.25 6.28 -10.38
CA ARG A 366 -20.25 7.33 -10.06
C ARG A 366 -20.99 8.50 -9.41
N LYS A 367 -20.67 8.82 -8.16
CA LYS A 367 -21.16 10.04 -7.52
C LYS A 367 -20.17 11.14 -7.86
N ASP A 368 -20.67 12.25 -8.36
CA ASP A 368 -19.84 13.42 -8.65
C ASP A 368 -19.03 13.81 -7.41
N ALA A 369 -17.81 14.32 -7.64
CA ALA A 369 -17.14 15.08 -6.61
C ALA A 369 -18.05 16.26 -6.22
N PRO A 370 -18.15 16.65 -4.93
CA PRO A 370 -18.99 17.78 -4.54
C PRO A 370 -18.59 19.01 -5.38
N PRO A 371 -19.57 19.70 -6.01
CA PRO A 371 -19.33 20.46 -7.23
C PRO A 371 -18.27 21.54 -7.04
N THR A 372 -17.15 21.38 -7.76
CA THR A 372 -16.06 22.36 -7.81
C THR A 372 -16.45 23.53 -8.70
N SER A 373 -17.32 24.41 -8.18
CA SER A 373 -17.89 25.55 -8.88
C SER A 373 -16.88 26.70 -9.09
N CYS A 374 -15.88 26.47 -9.95
CA CYS A 374 -15.01 27.49 -10.52
C CYS A 374 -14.86 27.26 -12.03
N SER A 375 -15.88 27.66 -12.79
CA SER A 375 -15.72 27.95 -14.21
C SER A 375 -14.90 29.23 -14.36
N SER A 376 -13.69 29.14 -14.92
CA SER A 376 -12.91 30.31 -15.33
C SER A 376 -11.98 29.98 -16.49
N SER A 377 -11.96 30.90 -17.44
CA SER A 377 -11.09 30.92 -18.61
C SER A 377 -9.61 30.96 -18.28
N SER A 378 -8.80 30.62 -19.28
CA SER A 378 -7.36 30.81 -19.32
C SER A 378 -6.91 32.25 -18.98
N THR A 379 -5.84 32.35 -18.19
CA THR A 379 -4.71 33.25 -18.49
C THR A 379 -3.49 32.81 -17.69
N SER A 380 -2.29 32.97 -18.27
CA SER A 380 -1.02 32.62 -17.64
C SER A 380 -0.32 33.86 -17.07
N SER A 381 0.20 33.75 -15.85
CA SER A 381 1.29 34.59 -15.33
C SER A 381 2.05 33.84 -14.24
N ALA A 382 3.27 34.27 -13.94
CA ALA A 382 4.25 33.46 -13.20
C ALA A 382 4.03 33.41 -11.68
N VAL A 383 4.62 32.39 -11.05
CA VAL A 383 4.70 32.25 -9.60
C VAL A 383 6.12 32.62 -9.15
N GLU A 384 6.24 33.68 -8.36
CA GLU A 384 7.33 33.86 -7.40
C GLU A 384 6.74 34.43 -6.10
N GLU A 385 6.80 33.67 -5.00
CA GLU A 385 6.69 34.23 -3.65
C GLU A 385 7.64 33.47 -2.71
N GLU A 386 8.30 34.23 -1.83
CA GLU A 386 9.48 33.83 -1.09
C GLU A 386 9.15 33.00 0.17
N ILE A 387 9.74 31.80 0.32
CA ILE A 387 9.51 30.94 1.49
C ILE A 387 10.26 31.49 2.72
N ARG A 388 9.66 32.49 3.37
CA ARG A 388 10.22 33.16 4.54
C ARG A 388 9.99 32.35 5.82
N VAL A 389 11.00 31.58 6.22
CA VAL A 389 10.98 30.72 7.42
C VAL A 389 10.63 31.52 8.68
N ARG A 390 9.45 31.27 9.26
CA ARG A 390 9.05 31.84 10.56
C ARG A 390 9.43 30.89 11.69
N GLN A 391 10.20 31.37 12.66
CA GLN A 391 10.48 30.63 13.90
C GLN A 391 9.20 30.48 14.76
N PRO A 392 9.07 29.40 15.55
CA PRO A 392 7.92 29.20 16.43
C PRO A 392 7.94 30.15 17.64
N PRO A 393 6.78 30.62 18.13
CA PRO A 393 6.70 31.50 19.29
C PRO A 393 7.07 30.78 20.61
N PRO A 394 7.59 31.51 21.61
CA PRO A 394 8.01 30.92 22.88
C PRO A 394 6.83 30.36 23.69
N LYS A 395 7.05 29.18 24.29
CA LYS A 395 6.04 28.49 25.12
C LYS A 395 5.81 29.24 26.43
N ARG A 396 4.56 29.62 26.73
CA ARG A 396 4.18 30.08 28.07
C ARG A 396 4.16 28.91 29.07
N PRO A 397 4.57 29.09 30.34
CA PRO A 397 4.58 28.03 31.34
C PRO A 397 3.14 27.61 31.72
N ARG A 398 2.93 26.30 31.96
CA ARG A 398 1.68 25.78 32.54
C ARG A 398 1.70 25.93 34.06
N VAL A 399 0.73 26.64 34.61
CA VAL A 399 0.47 26.68 36.06
C VAL A 399 -0.16 25.35 36.50
N ALA A 400 0.37 24.74 37.55
CA ALA A 400 -0.15 23.49 38.09
C ALA A 400 -1.49 23.72 38.85
N ARG A 401 -2.49 22.88 38.59
CA ARG A 401 -3.72 22.79 39.43
C ARG A 401 -3.59 21.61 40.39
N ARG A 402 -3.81 21.88 41.68
CA ARG A 402 -3.80 20.86 42.75
C ARG A 402 -5.01 19.92 42.64
N SER A 403 -4.78 18.64 42.86
CA SER A 403 -5.82 17.65 43.17
C SER A 403 -6.27 17.77 44.64
N ARG A 404 -7.49 17.31 44.96
CA ARG A 404 -7.94 17.11 46.36
C ARG A 404 -9.13 16.14 46.47
N PHE A 405 -8.97 15.20 47.40
CA PHE A 405 -9.99 14.36 48.05
C PHE A 405 -10.74 13.28 47.25
N ALA A 406 -11.24 12.30 48.02
CA ALA A 406 -11.79 10.99 47.64
C ALA A 406 -12.77 10.49 48.70
N ARG A 407 -13.54 9.43 48.38
CA ARG A 407 -14.34 8.49 49.21
C ARG A 407 -14.82 7.38 48.24
N THR A 408 -14.60 6.07 48.46
CA THR A 408 -15.32 5.10 49.33
C THR A 408 -16.83 5.02 49.08
N ALA A 409 -17.49 3.86 49.02
CA ALA A 409 -17.05 2.44 48.90
C ALA A 409 -18.32 1.57 48.62
N ASP A 410 -18.13 0.36 48.05
CA ASP A 410 -19.07 -0.80 48.01
C ASP A 410 -20.48 -0.54 47.39
N ASP A 411 -21.34 -1.47 46.93
CA ASP A 411 -21.35 -2.94 46.72
C ASP A 411 -22.38 -3.24 45.57
N SER A 412 -22.81 -4.43 45.11
CA SER A 412 -22.61 -5.86 45.45
C SER A 412 -22.92 -6.81 44.25
N ASP A 413 -22.80 -8.12 44.49
CA ASP A 413 -23.33 -9.34 43.81
C ASP A 413 -24.18 -9.31 42.51
N GLY A 414 -23.95 -10.35 41.67
CA GLY A 414 -25.05 -11.22 41.20
C GLY A 414 -25.14 -11.62 39.71
N GLY A 415 -25.16 -12.93 39.42
CA GLY A 415 -26.04 -13.49 38.36
C GLY A 415 -25.45 -14.26 37.16
N CYS A 416 -25.49 -15.60 37.26
CA CYS A 416 -25.66 -16.62 36.19
C CYS A 416 -25.44 -16.31 34.68
N SER A 417 -24.42 -16.98 34.14
CA SER A 417 -24.46 -17.88 32.96
C SER A 417 -25.59 -17.77 31.90
N LYS A 418 -25.16 -17.69 30.63
CA LYS A 418 -25.42 -18.74 29.61
C LYS A 418 -24.47 -18.58 28.41
N GLY A 419 -24.15 -19.68 27.74
CA GLY A 419 -23.36 -19.68 26.50
C GLY A 419 -24.22 -19.51 25.25
N ALA A 420 -23.58 -19.08 24.17
CA ALA A 420 -24.12 -19.17 22.81
C ALA A 420 -22.94 -19.25 21.83
N ASP A 421 -22.85 -20.34 21.08
CA ASP A 421 -22.06 -20.38 19.85
C ASP A 421 -22.67 -19.41 18.83
N SER A 422 -21.83 -18.75 18.04
CA SER A 422 -22.24 -18.13 16.79
C SER A 422 -21.02 -17.90 15.90
N ASP A 423 -21.02 -18.52 14.73
CA ASP A 423 -20.05 -18.25 13.68
C ASP A 423 -20.12 -16.79 13.27
N SER A 424 -18.97 -16.10 13.30
CA SER A 424 -18.86 -14.73 12.82
C SER A 424 -18.10 -14.71 11.49
N ASP A 425 -18.83 -14.73 10.38
CA ASP A 425 -18.31 -14.49 9.02
C ASP A 425 -17.70 -13.08 8.94
N TYR A 426 -16.40 -12.97 9.25
CA TYR A 426 -15.70 -11.69 9.39
C TYR A 426 -15.26 -11.16 8.02
N ILE A 427 -16.21 -10.56 7.30
CA ILE A 427 -15.93 -9.83 6.05
C ILE A 427 -15.26 -8.48 6.42
N PRO A 428 -14.03 -8.20 5.93
CA PRO A 428 -13.23 -7.04 6.37
C PRO A 428 -13.80 -5.67 5.96
#